data_AF-A0A2I0NV74-F1
#
_entry.id   AF-A0A2I0NV74-F1
#
_cell.length_a   1.000
_cell.length_b   1.000
_cell.length_c   1.000
_cell.angle_alpha   90.00
_cell.angle_beta   90.00
_cell.angle_gamma   90.00
#
_symmetry.space_group_name_H-M   'P 1'
#
loop_
_entity.id
_entity.type
_entity.pdbx_description
1 polymer ?
#
loop_
_entity_poly.entity_id
_entity_poly.type
_entity_poly.pdbx_seq_one_letter_code
_entity_poly.pdbx_strand_id
1 'polypeptide(L)'
;MKKRFELESGLQGETLVRKGMMKMRRKAAEQIRIAPEINIIKIGGHGVIDYGREVMHPLCEEMGELSKKHKLLVVTGGGGRVRHIMDLGMDLGMPTGVLAE
;
A
#
# COMPACT_ATOMS: atom_id res chain seq x y z
N MET A 1 -1.11 18.84 -40.20
CA MET A 1 -1.39 18.06 -38.97
C MET A 1 -2.33 18.87 -38.09
N LYS A 2 -3.42 18.28 -37.58
CA LYS A 2 -4.32 18.99 -36.64
C LYS A 2 -3.55 19.33 -35.36
N LYS A 3 -3.72 20.56 -34.86
CA LYS A 3 -3.12 21.00 -33.60
C LYS A 3 -3.65 20.10 -32.48
N ARG A 4 -2.74 19.56 -31.65
CA ARG A 4 -3.10 18.67 -30.54
C ARG A 4 -3.97 19.47 -29.56
N PHE A 5 -5.11 18.92 -29.17
CA PHE A 5 -5.98 19.55 -28.18
C PHE A 5 -5.41 19.23 -26.80
N GLU A 6 -4.92 20.25 -26.10
CA GLU A 6 -4.14 20.09 -24.88
C GLU A 6 -4.61 21.06 -23.81
N LEU A 7 -4.45 20.66 -22.55
CA LEU A 7 -4.63 21.52 -21.40
C LEU A 7 -3.36 22.35 -21.19
N GLU A 8 -3.53 23.65 -21.00
CA GLU A 8 -2.44 24.54 -20.65
C GLU A 8 -1.90 24.14 -19.27
N SER A 9 -0.65 23.67 -19.24
CA SER A 9 0.01 23.23 -18.01
C SER A 9 1.53 23.18 -18.19
N GLY A 10 2.26 23.10 -17.07
CA GLY A 10 3.71 22.88 -17.09
C GLY A 10 4.16 21.49 -17.59
N LEU A 11 3.22 20.63 -17.98
CA LEU A 11 3.46 19.30 -18.56
C LEU A 11 2.82 19.17 -19.95
N GLN A 12 2.40 20.28 -20.55
CA GLN A 12 1.79 20.28 -21.86
C GLN A 12 2.74 19.67 -22.91
N GLY A 13 2.23 18.74 -23.71
CA GLY A 13 3.01 18.02 -24.72
C GLY A 13 3.99 16.97 -24.18
N GLU A 14 4.06 16.74 -22.87
CA GLU A 14 4.95 15.73 -22.27
C GLU A 14 4.33 14.33 -22.24
N THR A 15 5.18 13.29 -22.36
CA THR A 15 4.79 11.87 -22.26
C THR A 15 5.03 11.29 -20.86
N LEU A 16 5.57 12.10 -19.94
CA LEU A 16 5.96 11.75 -18.56
C LEU A 16 7.08 10.71 -18.40
N VAL A 17 7.58 10.14 -19.51
CA VAL A 17 8.69 9.18 -19.49
C VAL A 17 10.01 9.76 -20.03
N ARG A 18 9.98 10.99 -20.55
CA ARG A 18 11.15 11.66 -21.14
C ARG A 18 12.16 12.04 -20.04
N LYS A 19 13.36 11.45 -20.07
CA LYS A 19 14.44 11.75 -19.10
C LYS A 19 14.80 13.24 -19.01
N GLY A 20 14.70 13.98 -20.11
CA GLY A 20 14.94 15.43 -20.15
C GLY A 20 13.95 16.23 -19.30
N MET A 21 12.68 15.84 -19.28
CA MET A 21 11.64 16.44 -18.43
C MET A 21 11.96 16.22 -16.95
N MET A 22 12.38 15.01 -16.56
CA MET A 22 12.77 14.69 -15.18
C MET A 22 13.97 15.53 -14.69
N LYS A 23 14.89 15.90 -15.59
CA LYS A 23 16.03 16.77 -15.28
C LYS A 23 15.67 18.26 -15.30
N MET A 24 14.69 18.65 -16.12
CA MET A 24 14.24 20.04 -16.29
C MET A 24 13.37 20.51 -15.13
N ARG A 25 12.74 19.59 -14.39
CA ARG A 25 12.08 19.96 -13.13
C ARG A 25 13.11 20.41 -12.11
N ARG A 26 13.11 21.73 -11.87
CA ARG A 26 13.56 22.39 -10.63
C ARG A 26 13.10 21.54 -9.44
N LYS A 27 14.03 21.23 -8.51
CA LYS A 27 13.86 20.51 -7.22
C LYS A 27 12.54 19.76 -7.09
N ALA A 28 12.60 18.42 -7.01
CA ALA A 28 11.48 17.61 -6.56
C ALA A 28 10.73 18.36 -5.45
N ALA A 29 9.42 18.55 -5.64
CA ALA A 29 8.59 19.27 -4.67
C ALA A 29 8.91 18.72 -3.28
N GLU A 30 9.01 19.61 -2.30
CA GLU A 30 9.38 19.20 -0.95
C GLU A 30 8.45 18.09 -0.50
N GLN A 31 9.03 17.00 0.01
CA GLN A 31 8.26 15.84 0.44
C GLN A 31 7.41 16.26 1.63
N ILE A 32 6.09 16.37 1.42
CA ILE A 32 5.14 16.64 2.49
C ILE A 32 4.76 15.34 3.19
N ARG A 33 4.62 15.39 4.51
CA ARG A 33 3.99 14.31 5.28
C ARG A 33 2.49 14.54 5.28
N ILE A 34 1.74 13.68 4.60
CA ILE A 34 0.27 13.82 4.46
C ILE A 34 -0.43 13.57 5.80
N ALA A 35 0.03 12.59 6.59
CA ALA A 35 -0.51 12.26 7.89
C ALA A 35 0.62 11.94 8.89
N PRO A 36 1.40 12.94 9.32
CA PRO A 36 2.59 12.75 10.15
C PRO A 36 2.30 12.12 11.53
N GLU A 37 1.06 12.20 12.00
CA GLU A 37 0.62 11.79 13.33
C GLU A 37 0.03 10.38 13.39
N ILE A 38 -0.18 9.72 12.24
CA ILE A 38 -0.74 8.36 12.17
C ILE A 38 0.36 7.34 12.46
N ASN A 39 0.06 6.40 13.36
CA ASN A 39 0.88 5.23 13.61
C ASN A 39 0.28 4.04 12.86
N ILE A 40 1.08 3.37 12.03
CA ILE A 40 0.64 2.23 11.23
C ILE A 40 1.09 0.95 11.92
N ILE A 41 0.13 0.08 12.25
CA ILE A 41 0.38 -1.20 12.92
C ILE A 41 -0.06 -2.31 11.96
N LYS A 42 0.90 -3.12 11.50
CA LYS A 42 0.61 -4.30 10.68
C LYS A 42 0.52 -5.55 11.56
N ILE A 43 -0.66 -6.16 11.60
CA ILE A 43 -0.91 -7.42 12.28
C ILE A 43 -0.73 -8.58 11.29
N GLY A 44 0.20 -9.48 11.60
CA GLY A 44 0.50 -10.62 10.74
C GLY A 44 -0.63 -11.63 10.71
N GLY A 45 -1.08 -12.03 9.52
CA GLY A 45 -2.10 -13.07 9.36
C GLY A 45 -1.66 -14.39 10.00
N HIS A 46 -0.54 -14.93 9.55
CA HIS A 46 -0.01 -16.20 10.07
C HIS A 46 0.67 -16.07 11.42
N GLY A 47 1.31 -14.93 11.68
CA GLY A 47 2.05 -14.69 12.92
C GLY A 47 1.18 -14.28 14.11
N VAL A 48 -0.08 -13.93 13.89
CA VAL A 48 -0.97 -13.43 14.95
C VAL A 48 -2.42 -13.88 14.73
N ILE A 49 -3.05 -13.49 13.61
CA ILE A 49 -4.49 -13.66 13.40
C ILE A 49 -4.90 -15.14 13.39
N ASP A 50 -4.11 -15.99 12.74
CA ASP A 50 -4.39 -17.43 12.62
C ASP A 50 -4.29 -18.18 13.96
N TYR A 51 -3.66 -17.60 15.00
CA TYR A 51 -3.66 -18.16 16.36
C TYR A 51 -4.98 -17.91 17.11
N GLY A 52 -5.90 -17.15 16.52
CA GLY A 52 -7.25 -16.99 17.04
C GLY A 52 -7.29 -16.28 18.39
N ARG A 53 -8.27 -16.67 19.22
CA ARG A 53 -8.72 -15.90 20.39
C ARG A 53 -7.61 -15.60 21.40
N GLU A 54 -6.81 -16.60 21.74
CA GLU A 54 -5.81 -16.51 22.81
C GLU A 54 -4.77 -15.44 22.54
N VAL A 55 -4.44 -15.19 21.27
CA VAL A 55 -3.50 -14.16 20.85
C VAL A 55 -4.20 -12.87 20.45
N MET A 56 -5.32 -12.95 19.72
CA MET A 56 -5.98 -11.76 19.16
C MET A 56 -6.72 -10.92 20.20
N HIS A 57 -7.39 -11.53 21.19
CA HIS A 57 -8.19 -10.76 22.15
C HIS A 57 -7.33 -9.80 22.99
N PRO A 58 -6.21 -10.25 23.61
CA PRO A 58 -5.35 -9.35 24.36
C PRO A 58 -4.80 -8.20 23.51
N LEU A 59 -4.41 -8.47 22.26
CA LEU A 59 -3.91 -7.45 21.34
C LEU A 59 -5.00 -6.46 20.92
N CYS A 60 -6.23 -6.93 20.72
CA CYS A 60 -7.37 -6.05 20.42
C CYS A 60 -7.68 -5.12 21.61
N GLU A 61 -7.62 -5.63 22.84
CA GLU A 61 -7.80 -4.81 24.05
C GLU A 61 -6.70 -3.74 24.15
N GLU A 62 -5.44 -4.12 23.98
CA GLU A 62 -4.31 -3.19 24.03
C GLU A 62 -4.39 -2.12 22.92
N MET A 63 -4.65 -2.53 21.68
CA MET A 63 -4.85 -1.58 20.57
C MET A 63 -6.05 -0.66 20.81
N GLY A 64 -7.12 -1.18 21.41
CA GLY A 64 -8.30 -0.41 21.79
C GLY A 64 -7.95 0.70 22.78
N GLU A 65 -7.16 0.39 23.82
CA GLU A 65 -6.71 1.39 24.78
C GLU A 65 -5.74 2.41 24.17
N LEU A 66 -4.80 1.97 23.32
CA LEU A 66 -3.86 2.85 22.63
C LEU A 66 -4.56 3.80 21.65
N SER A 67 -5.64 3.35 21.00
CA SER A 67 -6.41 4.16 20.05
C SER A 67 -7.03 5.40 20.67
N LYS A 68 -7.25 5.41 22.00
CA LYS A 68 -7.76 6.58 22.73
C LYS A 68 -6.73 7.72 22.81
N LYS A 69 -5.44 7.41 22.65
CA LYS A 69 -4.32 8.34 22.79
C LYS A 69 -3.59 8.61 21.47
N HIS A 70 -3.61 7.66 20.54
CA HIS A 70 -2.86 7.70 19.29
C HIS A 70 -3.79 7.48 18.09
N LYS A 71 -3.55 8.19 16.98
CA LYS A 71 -4.20 7.86 15.70
C LYS A 71 -3.57 6.59 15.14
N LEU A 72 -4.32 5.49 15.14
CA LEU A 72 -3.85 4.19 14.69
C LEU A 72 -4.48 3.82 13.34
N LEU A 73 -3.65 3.35 12.41
CA LEU A 73 -4.07 2.63 11.22
C LEU A 73 -3.65 1.16 11.37
N VAL A 74 -4.62 0.30 11.67
CA VAL A 74 -4.38 -1.14 11.80
C VAL A 74 -4.59 -1.81 10.45
N VAL A 75 -3.58 -2.57 10.00
CA VAL A 75 -3.59 -3.29 8.72
C VAL A 75 -3.32 -4.77 8.97
N THR A 76 -4.06 -5.65 8.32
CA THR A 76 -3.99 -7.10 8.54
C THR A 76 -3.35 -7.82 7.37
N GLY A 77 -2.51 -8.84 7.63
CA GLY A 77 -2.04 -9.77 6.61
C GLY A 77 -3.01 -10.94 6.38
N GLY A 78 -2.88 -11.65 5.26
CA GLY A 78 -3.84 -12.70 4.88
C GLY A 78 -3.63 -14.11 5.47
N GLY A 79 -2.43 -14.42 5.98
CA GLY A 79 -2.18 -15.64 6.76
C GLY A 79 -2.10 -16.94 5.96
N GLY A 80 -2.34 -18.07 6.63
CA GLY A 80 -2.23 -19.41 6.05
C GLY A 80 -3.20 -19.66 4.90
N ARG A 81 -4.36 -18.98 4.91
CA ARG A 81 -5.33 -19.03 3.81
C ARG A 81 -4.78 -18.43 2.52
N VAL A 82 -3.98 -17.37 2.59
CA VAL A 82 -3.30 -16.83 1.41
C VAL A 82 -2.27 -17.83 0.87
N ARG A 83 -1.54 -18.55 1.73
CA ARG A 83 -0.62 -19.60 1.25
C ARG A 83 -1.37 -20.68 0.47
N HIS A 84 -2.50 -21.16 0.99
CA HIS A 84 -3.31 -22.15 0.28
C HIS A 84 -3.80 -21.66 -1.09
N ILE A 85 -4.27 -20.41 -1.20
CA ILE A 85 -4.68 -19.83 -2.48
C ILE A 85 -3.49 -19.68 -3.43
N MET A 86 -2.33 -19.29 -2.92
CA MET A 86 -1.09 -19.22 -3.71
C MET A 86 -0.69 -20.58 -4.26
N ASP A 87 -0.75 -21.64 -3.43
CA ASP A 87 -0.43 -23.00 -3.84
C ASP A 87 -1.35 -23.45 -4.98
N LEU A 88 -2.67 -23.24 -4.84
CA LEU A 88 -3.65 -23.55 -5.89
C LEU A 88 -3.41 -22.74 -7.17
N GLY A 89 -3.15 -21.45 -7.04
CA GLY A 89 -2.92 -20.58 -8.18
C GLY A 89 -1.63 -20.91 -8.93
N MET A 90 -0.58 -21.35 -8.22
CA MET A 90 0.65 -21.84 -8.81
C MET A 90 0.43 -23.15 -9.57
N ASP A 91 -0.33 -24.08 -9.01
CA ASP A 91 -0.77 -25.31 -9.71
C ASP A 91 -1.62 -24.96 -10.96
N LEU A 92 -2.40 -23.88 -10.82
CA LEU A 92 -3.11 -23.10 -11.85
C LEU A 92 -2.26 -22.66 -13.06
N GLY A 93 -0.94 -22.59 -12.91
CA GLY A 93 -0.07 -21.88 -13.84
C GLY A 93 -0.31 -20.37 -13.88
N MET A 94 -0.94 -19.80 -12.85
CA MET A 94 -1.22 -18.36 -12.80
C MET A 94 0.07 -17.56 -12.61
N PRO A 95 0.21 -16.39 -13.27
CA PRO A 95 1.37 -15.55 -13.09
C PRO A 95 1.37 -14.93 -11.69
N THR A 96 2.56 -14.68 -11.15
CA THR A 96 2.72 -14.08 -9.81
C THR A 96 2.05 -12.72 -9.66
N GLY A 97 1.89 -11.97 -10.76
CA GLY A 97 1.14 -10.71 -10.74
C GLY A 97 -0.36 -10.87 -10.47
N VAL A 98 -0.96 -11.99 -10.87
CA VAL A 98 -2.37 -12.35 -10.57
C VAL A 98 -2.49 -12.89 -9.15
N LEU A 99 -1.45 -13.57 -8.65
CA LEU A 99 -1.43 -14.13 -7.30
C LEU A 99 -1.11 -13.09 -6.21
N ALA A 100 -0.49 -11.97 -6.58
CA ALA A 100 -0.05 -10.93 -5.65
C ALA A 100 -1.13 -9.88 -5.31
N GLU A 101 -2.29 -9.93 -5.97
CA GLU A 101 -3.49 -9.12 -5.62
C GLU A 101 -4.23 -9.71 -4.40
#